data_AF-A0A2P8E4Z4-F1
#
_entry.id   AF-A0A2P8E4Z4-F1
#
_cell.length_a   1.000
_cell.length_b   1.000
_cell.length_c   1.000
_cell.angle_alpha   90.00
_cell.angle_beta   90.00
_cell.angle_gamma   90.00
#
_symmetry.space_group_name_H-M   'P 1'
#
loop_
_entity.id
_entity.type
_entity.pdbx_description
1 polymer ?
#
loop_
_entity_poly.entity_id
_entity_poly.type
_entity_poly.pdbx_seq_one_letter_code
_entity_poly.pdbx_strand_id
1 'polypeptide(L)'
;MSFSYITMAFSAAILVILGMVYSFFPQEILSELVQEPTPILVLVLQLLGAVYIGFGVMNWMLKNVKIGGIYARPLTLGNFAHFFIGGLSIVRLVIEEEASSFYVFIFLVIYVVFAGMFARLIFS
;
A
#
# COMPACT_ATOMS: atom_id res chain seq x y z
N MET A 1 -22.18 -8.41 1.23
CA MET A 1 -20.81 -8.01 1.62
C MET A 1 -20.80 -6.50 1.80
N SER A 2 -20.35 -5.96 2.95
CA SER A 2 -20.35 -4.50 3.17
C SER A 2 -19.22 -3.83 2.39
N PHE A 3 -19.35 -2.53 2.14
CA PHE A 3 -18.27 -1.74 1.52
C PHE A 3 -16.96 -1.82 2.33
N SER A 4 -17.05 -1.74 3.67
CA SER A 4 -15.90 -1.89 4.56
C SER A 4 -15.18 -3.22 4.40
N TYR A 5 -15.92 -4.32 4.24
CA TYR A 5 -15.34 -5.64 4.04
C TYR A 5 -14.52 -5.66 2.75
N ILE A 6 -15.08 -5.15 1.65
CA ILE A 6 -14.43 -5.18 0.34
C ILE A 6 -13.13 -4.36 0.40
N THR A 7 -13.18 -3.13 0.92
CA THR A 7 -12.00 -2.28 1.06
C THR A 7 -10.90 -2.96 1.87
N MET A 8 -11.24 -3.55 3.02
CA MET A 8 -10.26 -4.20 3.90
C MET A 8 -9.71 -5.50 3.31
N ALA A 9 -10.54 -6.34 2.69
CA ALA A 9 -10.09 -7.62 2.13
C ALA A 9 -9.16 -7.43 0.92
N PHE A 10 -9.51 -6.52 0.00
CA PHE A 10 -8.70 -6.27 -1.19
C PHE A 10 -7.41 -5.52 -0.86
N SER A 11 -7.47 -4.51 0.02
CA SER A 11 -6.24 -3.84 0.48
C SER A 11 -5.31 -4.80 1.22
N ALA A 12 -5.86 -5.71 2.05
CA ALA A 12 -5.08 -6.75 2.70
C ALA A 12 -4.33 -7.63 1.69
N ALA A 13 -5.03 -8.13 0.67
CA ALA A 13 -4.42 -8.98 -0.35
C ALA A 13 -3.28 -8.26 -1.08
N ILE A 14 -3.49 -7.00 -1.49
CA ILE A 14 -2.49 -6.22 -2.20
C ILE A 14 -1.27 -5.94 -1.32
N LEU A 15 -1.50 -5.49 -0.08
CA LEU A 15 -0.40 -5.17 0.85
C LEU A 15 0.40 -6.41 1.24
N VAL A 16 -0.26 -7.56 1.44
CA VAL A 16 0.43 -8.83 1.71
C VAL A 16 1.25 -9.29 0.49
N ILE A 17 0.70 -9.19 -0.72
CA ILE A 17 1.44 -9.55 -1.94
C ILE A 17 2.65 -8.63 -2.12
N LEU A 18 2.48 -7.31 -2.07
CA LEU A 18 3.58 -6.36 -2.17
C LEU A 18 4.63 -6.56 -1.07
N GLY A 19 4.16 -6.81 0.15
CA GLY A 19 5.03 -7.08 1.28
C GLY A 19 5.86 -8.35 1.09
N MET A 20 5.26 -9.43 0.56
CA MET A 20 6.00 -10.63 0.18
C MET A 20 7.03 -10.34 -0.93
N VAL A 21 6.65 -9.60 -1.97
CA VAL A 21 7.58 -9.27 -3.05
C VAL A 21 8.78 -8.47 -2.52
N TYR A 22 8.53 -7.46 -1.67
CA TYR A 22 9.60 -6.63 -1.08
C TYR A 22 10.49 -7.39 -0.09
N SER A 23 9.94 -8.36 0.65
CA SER A 23 10.71 -9.15 1.62
C SER A 23 11.54 -10.25 0.96
N PHE A 24 11.01 -10.91 -0.07
CA PHE A 24 11.63 -12.10 -0.67
C PHE A 24 12.37 -11.83 -1.99
N PHE A 25 12.06 -10.74 -2.70
CA PHE A 25 12.71 -10.37 -3.97
C PHE A 25 13.29 -8.93 -3.99
N PRO A 26 13.97 -8.45 -2.91
CA PRO A 26 14.44 -7.08 -2.85
C PRO A 26 15.59 -6.78 -3.84
N GLN A 27 16.46 -7.75 -4.12
CA GLN A 27 17.58 -7.55 -5.05
C GLN A 27 17.09 -7.41 -6.49
N GLU A 28 16.12 -8.25 -6.88
CA GLU A 28 15.49 -8.24 -8.20
C GLU A 28 14.83 -6.87 -8.45
N ILE A 29 14.07 -6.36 -7.46
CA ILE A 29 13.47 -5.02 -7.55
C ILE A 29 14.53 -3.94 -7.75
N LEU A 30 15.59 -3.93 -6.94
CA LEU A 30 16.64 -2.92 -7.06
C LEU A 30 17.34 -2.98 -8.42
N SER A 31 17.61 -4.19 -8.92
CA SER A 31 18.23 -4.39 -10.23
C SER A 31 17.34 -3.90 -11.38
N GLU A 32 16.03 -4.14 -11.32
CA GLU A 32 15.06 -3.61 -12.30
C GLU A 32 14.96 -2.08 -12.26
N LEU A 33 15.21 -1.47 -11.09
CA LEU A 33 15.29 -0.01 -10.92
C LEU A 33 16.65 0.57 -11.32
N VAL A 34 17.54 -0.23 -11.92
CA VAL A 34 18.90 0.16 -12.29
C VAL A 34 19.69 0.69 -11.09
N GLN A 35 19.37 0.19 -9.89
CA GLN A 35 20.07 0.49 -8.65
C GLN A 35 20.96 -0.69 -8.27
N GLU A 36 22.20 -0.43 -7.88
CA GLU A 36 23.05 -1.49 -7.36
C GLU A 36 22.52 -1.99 -6.00
N PRO A 37 22.24 -3.30 -5.84
CA PRO A 37 21.71 -3.84 -4.60
C PRO A 37 22.75 -3.79 -3.47
N THR A 38 22.70 -2.72 -2.67
CA THR A 38 23.54 -2.63 -1.46
C THR A 38 22.85 -3.32 -0.28
N PRO A 39 23.59 -3.87 0.69
CA PRO A 39 23.00 -4.53 1.86
C PRO A 39 22.00 -3.65 2.63
N ILE A 40 22.25 -2.33 2.69
CA ILE A 40 21.36 -1.39 3.37
C ILE A 40 20.05 -1.18 2.59
N LEU A 41 20.09 -1.05 1.26
CA LEU A 41 18.88 -0.88 0.44
C LEU A 41 18.01 -2.14 0.46
N VAL A 42 18.65 -3.32 0.41
CA VAL A 42 17.98 -4.61 0.58
C VAL A 42 17.26 -4.67 1.93
N LEU A 43 17.94 -4.30 3.02
CA LEU A 43 17.32 -4.28 4.35
C LEU A 43 16.14 -3.31 4.42
N VAL A 44 16.26 -2.11 3.84
CA VAL A 44 15.18 -1.12 3.81
C VAL A 44 13.95 -1.66 3.08
N LEU A 45 14.13 -2.30 1.92
CA LEU A 45 13.03 -2.94 1.19
C LEU A 45 12.39 -4.07 2.02
N GLN A 46 13.18 -4.90 2.68
CA GLN A 46 12.66 -5.99 3.51
C GLN A 46 11.86 -5.48 4.72
N LEU A 47 12.32 -4.41 5.37
CA LEU A 47 11.61 -3.75 6.46
C LEU A 47 10.31 -3.11 5.96
N LEU A 48 10.33 -2.47 4.78
CA LEU A 48 9.11 -1.96 4.15
C LEU A 48 8.13 -3.09 3.84
N GLY A 49 8.62 -4.23 3.36
CA GLY A 49 7.84 -5.43 3.14
C GLY A 49 7.17 -5.95 4.41
N ALA A 50 7.91 -5.98 5.53
CA ALA A 50 7.37 -6.35 6.83
C ALA A 50 6.26 -5.40 7.31
N VAL A 51 6.43 -4.09 7.09
CA VAL A 51 5.37 -3.08 7.38
C VAL A 51 4.12 -3.34 6.54
N TYR A 52 4.28 -3.64 5.25
CA TYR A 52 3.15 -3.91 4.35
C TYR A 52 2.41 -5.18 4.73
N ILE A 53 3.12 -6.26 5.06
CA ILE A 53 2.52 -7.49 5.59
C ILE A 53 1.77 -7.19 6.88
N GLY A 54 2.36 -6.42 7.81
CA GLY A 54 1.72 -6.03 9.06
C GLY A 54 0.39 -5.29 8.85
N PHE A 55 0.37 -4.28 7.97
CA PHE A 55 -0.86 -3.59 7.59
C PHE A 55 -1.88 -4.52 6.92
N GLY A 56 -1.41 -5.39 6.01
CA GLY A 56 -2.27 -6.33 5.31
C GLY A 56 -2.93 -7.34 6.26
N VAL A 57 -2.20 -7.85 7.24
CA VAL A 57 -2.75 -8.73 8.31
C VAL A 57 -3.77 -7.97 9.15
N MET A 58 -3.50 -6.75 9.58
CA MET A 58 -4.47 -5.93 10.33
C MET A 58 -5.77 -5.72 9.55
N ASN A 59 -5.67 -5.39 8.26
CA ASN A 59 -6.84 -5.23 7.40
C ASN A 59 -7.61 -6.54 7.22
N TRP A 60 -6.90 -7.67 7.04
CA TRP A 60 -7.53 -8.98 6.93
C TRP A 60 -8.27 -9.37 8.20
N MET A 61 -7.68 -9.14 9.37
CA MET A 61 -8.29 -9.48 10.66
C MET A 61 -9.54 -8.64 10.94
N LEU A 62 -9.55 -7.37 10.51
CA LEU A 62 -10.65 -6.44 10.79
C LEU A 62 -11.69 -6.31 9.67
N LYS A 63 -11.56 -7.04 8.54
CA LYS A 63 -12.50 -6.97 7.40
C LYS A 63 -13.97 -7.26 7.75
N ASN A 64 -14.22 -8.03 8.82
CA ASN A 64 -15.58 -8.36 9.28
C ASN A 64 -16.15 -7.36 10.30
N VAL A 65 -15.34 -6.41 10.75
CA VAL A 65 -15.77 -5.40 11.73
C VAL A 65 -16.54 -4.29 11.01
N LYS A 66 -17.64 -3.83 11.62
CA LYS A 66 -18.33 -2.63 11.16
C LYS A 66 -17.44 -1.42 11.39
N ILE A 67 -16.99 -0.81 10.31
CA ILE A 67 -16.23 0.43 10.34
C ILE A 67 -17.22 1.58 10.52
N GLY A 68 -16.99 2.43 11.52
CA GLY A 68 -17.95 3.47 11.95
C GLY A 68 -17.88 3.85 13.43
N GLY A 69 -16.96 3.27 14.21
CA GLY A 69 -16.72 3.63 15.62
C GLY A 69 -15.24 3.83 15.95
N ILE A 70 -14.92 4.20 17.19
CA ILE A 70 -13.56 4.51 17.66
C ILE A 70 -12.55 3.36 17.46
N TYR A 71 -13.02 2.12 17.39
CA TYR A 71 -12.16 0.93 17.33
C TYR A 71 -11.50 0.72 15.95
N ALA A 72 -12.20 0.97 14.85
CA ALA A 72 -11.68 0.76 13.50
C ALA A 72 -11.13 2.05 12.86
N ARG A 73 -11.40 3.21 13.45
CA ARG A 73 -11.06 4.52 12.89
C ARG A 73 -9.56 4.78 12.78
N PRO A 74 -8.72 4.45 13.78
CA PRO A 74 -7.27 4.62 13.67
C PRO A 74 -6.66 3.81 12.52
N LEU A 75 -7.09 2.55 12.36
CA LEU A 75 -6.60 1.71 11.26
C LEU A 75 -7.06 2.23 9.89
N THR A 76 -8.31 2.68 9.79
CA THR A 76 -8.86 3.27 8.55
C THR A 76 -8.08 4.54 8.18
N LEU A 77 -7.76 5.39 9.16
CA LEU A 77 -6.94 6.58 8.96
C LEU A 77 -5.49 6.24 8.58
N GLY A 78 -4.89 5.22 9.20
CA GLY A 78 -3.55 4.74 8.84
C GLY A 78 -3.47 4.24 7.40
N ASN A 79 -4.46 3.46 6.96
CA ASN A 79 -4.56 3.02 5.57
C ASN A 79 -4.79 4.20 4.61
N PHE A 80 -5.68 5.12 4.97
CA PHE A 80 -5.88 6.33 4.17
C PHE A 80 -4.57 7.11 4.02
N ALA A 81 -3.84 7.35 5.11
CA ALA A 81 -2.56 8.04 5.08
C ALA A 81 -1.54 7.30 4.19
N HIS A 82 -1.46 5.97 4.30
CA HIS A 82 -0.58 5.16 3.47
C HIS A 82 -0.87 5.34 1.96
N PHE A 83 -2.13 5.12 1.54
CA PHE A 83 -2.51 5.19 0.13
C PHE A 83 -2.55 6.62 -0.40
N PHE A 84 -2.91 7.60 0.42
CA PHE A 84 -2.95 9.00 0.02
C PHE A 84 -1.55 9.58 -0.13
N ILE A 85 -0.70 9.47 0.90
CA ILE A 85 0.66 10.02 0.88
C ILE A 85 1.51 9.27 -0.16
N GLY A 86 1.42 7.95 -0.20
CA GLY A 86 2.12 7.16 -1.23
C GLY A 86 1.64 7.48 -2.64
N GLY A 87 0.33 7.70 -2.82
CA GLY A 87 -0.24 8.12 -4.10
C GLY A 87 0.31 9.47 -4.55
N LEU A 88 0.42 10.44 -3.65
CA LEU A 88 1.02 11.75 -3.94
C LEU A 88 2.49 11.63 -4.35
N SER A 89 3.26 10.75 -3.72
CA SER A 89 4.65 10.48 -4.13
C SER A 89 4.73 9.92 -5.56
N ILE A 90 3.82 9.02 -5.95
CA ILE A 90 3.78 8.48 -7.31
C ILE A 90 3.34 9.55 -8.32
N VAL A 91 2.33 10.36 -8.00
CA VAL A 91 1.90 11.48 -8.85
C VAL A 91 3.06 12.41 -9.13
N ARG A 92 3.85 12.75 -8.10
CA ARG A 92 5.03 13.60 -8.26
C ARG A 92 6.04 13.01 -9.24
N LEU A 93 6.36 11.72 -9.10
CA LEU A 93 7.26 10.99 -10.00
C LEU A 93 6.78 11.02 -11.46
N VAL A 94 5.47 10.90 -11.68
CA VAL A 94 4.87 10.97 -13.03
C VAL A 94 4.93 12.39 -13.61
N ILE A 95 4.70 13.41 -12.79
CA ILE A 95 4.75 14.83 -13.21
C ILE A 95 6.18 15.27 -13.55
N GLU A 96 7.17 14.84 -12.77
CA GLU A 96 8.58 15.17 -12.99
C GLU A 96 9.20 14.34 -14.15
N GLU A 97 8.40 13.49 -14.81
CA GLU A 97 8.78 12.59 -15.92
C GLU A 97 9.96 11.64 -15.60
N GLU A 98 10.33 11.49 -14.32
CA GLU A 98 11.50 10.73 -13.90
C GLU A 98 11.33 9.22 -14.13
N ALA A 99 10.10 8.69 -14.09
CA ALA A 99 9.82 7.28 -14.35
C ALA A 99 8.38 7.05 -14.86
N SER A 100 8.11 7.45 -16.10
CA SER A 100 6.81 7.20 -16.76
C SER A 100 6.77 5.79 -17.37
N SER A 101 6.56 4.79 -16.51
CA SER A 101 6.39 3.37 -16.92
C SER A 101 4.95 2.89 -16.69
N PHE A 102 4.51 1.92 -17.50
CA PHE A 102 3.19 1.30 -17.36
C PHE A 102 2.94 0.77 -15.94
N TYR A 103 3.96 0.22 -15.29
CA TYR A 103 3.86 -0.28 -13.91
C TYR A 103 3.58 0.86 -12.91
N VAL A 104 4.24 2.01 -13.07
CA VAL A 104 4.04 3.19 -12.20
C VAL A 104 2.59 3.67 -12.31
N PHE A 105 1.99 3.63 -13.50
CA PHE A 105 0.60 3.98 -13.68
C PHE A 105 -0.36 2.98 -13.02
N ILE A 106 -0.07 1.66 -13.08
CA ILE A 106 -0.85 0.65 -12.34
C ILE A 106 -0.83 0.94 -10.84
N PHE A 107 0.36 1.19 -10.27
CA PHE A 107 0.51 1.55 -8.86
C PHE A 107 -0.26 2.83 -8.53
N LEU A 108 -0.18 3.86 -9.37
CA LEU A 108 -0.93 5.10 -9.18
C LEU A 108 -2.45 4.84 -9.09
N VAL A 109 -3.01 4.08 -10.03
CA VAL A 109 -4.44 3.77 -10.05
C VAL A 109 -4.85 3.02 -8.78
N ILE A 110 -4.07 2.01 -8.38
CA ILE A 110 -4.32 1.26 -7.14
C ILE A 110 -4.33 2.21 -5.93
N TYR A 111 -3.30 3.04 -5.78
CA TYR A 111 -3.17 3.96 -4.65
C TYR A 111 -4.31 4.99 -4.61
N VAL A 112 -4.68 5.59 -5.73
CA VAL A 112 -5.79 6.55 -5.82
C VAL A 112 -7.13 5.90 -5.49
N VAL A 113 -7.40 4.70 -6.02
CA VAL A 113 -8.64 3.96 -5.74
C VAL A 113 -8.76 3.65 -4.24
N PHE A 114 -7.71 3.11 -3.61
CA PHE A 114 -7.75 2.81 -2.18
C PHE A 114 -7.82 4.08 -1.32
N ALA A 115 -7.10 5.14 -1.67
CA ALA A 115 -7.22 6.42 -0.96
C ALA A 115 -8.67 6.92 -0.97
N GLY A 116 -9.36 6.89 -2.11
CA GLY A 116 -10.77 7.24 -2.22
C GLY A 116 -11.69 6.31 -1.41
N MET A 117 -11.44 4.99 -1.45
CA MET A 117 -12.23 4.03 -0.68
C MET A 117 -12.08 4.21 0.84
N PHE A 118 -10.85 4.44 1.33
CA PHE A 118 -10.61 4.69 2.76
C PHE A 118 -11.10 6.07 3.20
N ALA A 119 -10.99 7.11 2.35
CA ALA A 119 -11.61 8.40 2.64
C ALA A 119 -13.12 8.26 2.85
N ARG A 120 -13.81 7.53 1.96
CA ARG A 120 -15.25 7.26 2.12
C ARG A 120 -15.56 6.55 3.44
N LEU A 121 -14.73 5.62 3.88
CA LEU A 121 -14.91 4.93 5.18
C LEU A 121 -14.68 5.83 6.40
N ILE A 122 -13.86 6.87 6.29
CA ILE A 122 -13.59 7.83 7.38
C ILE A 122 -14.77 8.78 7.59
N PHE A 123 -15.47 9.13 6.50
CA PHE A 123 -16.57 10.10 6.47
C PHE A 123 -17.96 9.46 6.37
N SER A 124 -18.07 8.12 6.42
CA SER A 124 -19.33 7.38 6.52
C SER A 124 -19.73 7.14 7.97
#